data_AF-A0A1V5V1K5-F1
#
_entry.id   AF-A0A1V5V1K5-F1
#
_cell.length_a   1.000
_cell.length_b   1.000
_cell.length_c   1.000
_cell.angle_alpha   90.00
_cell.angle_beta   90.00
_cell.angle_gamma   90.00
#
_symmetry.space_group_name_H-M   'P 1'
#
loop_
_entity.id
_entity.type
_entity.pdbx_description
1 polymer ?
#
loop_
_entity_poly.entity_id
_entity_poly.type
_entity_poly.pdbx_seq_one_letter_code
_entity_poly.pdbx_strand_id
1 'polypeptide(L)'
;MMRTPKHIHWVIDLIIKKEHDKDLTVQFMKYLREMYDSVDAFKDKTERASCVLLESEPSKLEQFEGLNEYGEYKIEFICKLIELMIRMEKNTPPEKPAKVFKELIDALIKERDIFTVVGKATQVKYNK
;
A
#
# COMPACT_ATOMS: atom_id res chain seq x y z
N MET A 1 9.21 14.89 15.65
CA MET A 1 8.03 14.00 15.67
C MET A 1 8.15 13.05 14.49
N MET A 2 8.45 11.77 14.75
CA MET A 2 8.46 10.72 13.73
C MET A 2 7.02 10.60 13.22
N ARG A 3 6.74 11.17 12.03
CA ARG A 3 5.39 11.19 11.47
C ARG A 3 5.01 9.74 11.18
N THR A 4 4.04 9.20 11.91
CA THR A 4 3.39 7.92 11.59
C THR A 4 3.09 7.89 10.09
N PRO A 5 3.52 6.87 9.33
CA PRO A 5 3.26 6.82 7.90
C PRO A 5 1.76 6.85 7.66
N LYS A 6 1.27 8.00 7.18
CA LYS A 6 -0.12 8.16 6.79
C LYS A 6 -0.28 7.59 5.38
N HIS A 7 -1.41 6.91 5.14
CA HIS A 7 -1.71 6.31 3.83
C HIS A 7 -1.58 7.31 2.67
N ILE A 8 -1.75 8.61 2.94
CA ILE A 8 -1.63 9.67 1.94
C ILE A 8 -0.31 9.69 1.18
N HIS A 9 0.82 9.33 1.79
CA HIS A 9 2.12 9.48 1.13
C HIS A 9 2.30 8.52 -0.05
N TRP A 10 2.00 7.24 0.16
CA TRP A 10 2.06 6.25 -0.93
C TRP A 10 0.93 6.46 -1.95
N VAL A 11 -0.24 6.94 -1.52
CA VAL A 11 -1.36 7.25 -2.43
C VAL A 11 -0.96 8.35 -3.41
N ILE A 12 -0.38 9.45 -2.95
CA ILE A 12 0.05 10.55 -3.82
C ILE A 12 1.16 10.09 -4.77
N ASP A 13 2.12 9.31 -4.26
CA ASP A 13 3.22 8.80 -5.08
C ASP A 13 2.72 7.90 -6.23
N LEU A 14 1.77 7.01 -5.93
CA LEU A 14 1.11 6.19 -6.94
C LEU A 14 0.28 7.01 -7.94
N ILE A 15 -0.33 8.11 -7.51
CA ILE A 15 -1.04 9.02 -8.45
C ILE A 15 -0.03 9.67 -9.39
N ILE A 16 1.09 10.19 -8.89
CA ILE A 16 2.15 10.79 -9.72
C ILE A 16 2.67 9.76 -10.73
N LYS A 17 3.00 8.55 -10.29
CA LYS A 17 3.41 7.45 -11.18
C LYS A 17 2.37 7.17 -12.26
N LYS A 18 1.07 7.16 -11.90
CA LYS A 18 -0.03 6.92 -12.84
C LYS A 18 -0.20 8.02 -13.89
N GLU A 19 0.08 9.27 -13.55
CA GLU A 19 0.06 10.40 -14.51
C GLU A 19 1.17 10.26 -15.56
N HIS A 20 2.31 9.64 -15.23
CA HIS A 20 3.42 9.43 -16.16
C HIS A 20 3.31 8.12 -16.95
N ASP A 21 2.98 7.02 -16.28
CA ASP A 21 2.77 5.71 -16.90
C ASP A 21 1.56 5.02 -16.26
N LYS A 22 0.40 5.24 -16.89
CA LYS A 22 -0.89 4.73 -16.40
C LYS A 22 -0.91 3.21 -16.38
N ASP A 23 -0.49 2.56 -17.45
CA ASP A 23 -0.66 1.12 -17.61
C ASP A 23 0.27 0.35 -16.67
N LEU A 24 1.54 0.76 -16.59
CA LEU A 24 2.49 0.12 -15.69
C LEU A 24 2.12 0.36 -14.22
N THR A 25 1.65 1.56 -13.90
CA THR A 25 1.20 1.88 -12.53
C THR A 25 -0.03 1.09 -12.13
N VAL A 26 -1.00 0.89 -13.03
CA VAL A 26 -2.18 0.07 -12.74
C VAL A 26 -1.81 -1.40 -12.57
N GLN A 27 -0.84 -1.92 -13.33
CA GLN A 27 -0.30 -3.27 -13.11
C GLN A 27 0.35 -3.40 -11.73
N PHE A 28 1.16 -2.42 -11.33
CA PHE A 28 1.76 -2.38 -10.01
C PHE A 28 0.71 -2.28 -8.88
N MET A 29 -0.34 -1.47 -9.05
CA MET A 29 -1.45 -1.40 -8.09
C MET A 29 -2.19 -2.72 -7.95
N LYS A 30 -2.40 -3.45 -9.05
CA LYS A 30 -3.00 -4.79 -9.03
C LYS A 30 -2.12 -5.79 -8.28
N TYR A 31 -0.81 -5.75 -8.51
CA TYR A 31 0.15 -6.54 -7.74
C TYR A 31 0.06 -6.27 -6.23
N LEU A 32 0.06 -5.00 -5.82
CA LEU A 32 -0.12 -4.61 -4.41
C LEU A 32 -1.50 -5.05 -3.85
N ARG A 33 -2.54 -5.05 -4.69
CA ARG A 33 -3.88 -5.51 -4.31
C ARG A 33 -3.92 -7.02 -4.12
N GLU A 34 -3.26 -7.80 -4.96
CA GLU A 34 -3.13 -9.26 -4.84
C GLU A 34 -2.32 -9.64 -3.60
N MET A 35 -1.27 -8.88 -3.28
CA MET A 35 -0.51 -9.01 -2.04
C MET A 35 -1.39 -8.95 -0.79
N TYR A 36 -2.45 -8.11 -0.79
CA TYR A 36 -3.39 -8.09 0.34
C TYR A 36 -4.07 -9.44 0.55
N ASP A 37 -4.39 -10.17 -0.52
CA ASP A 37 -5.08 -11.45 -0.37
C ASP A 37 -4.08 -12.58 -0.02
N SER A 38 -2.80 -12.47 -0.41
CA SER A 38 -1.77 -13.50 -0.15
C SER A 38 -1.06 -13.39 1.21
N VAL A 39 -0.90 -12.18 1.75
CA VAL A 39 -0.07 -11.95 2.95
C VAL A 39 -0.86 -12.15 4.25
N ASP A 40 -0.34 -12.97 5.17
CA ASP A 40 -0.98 -13.22 6.47
C ASP A 40 -0.69 -12.14 7.53
N ALA A 41 -1.59 -12.03 8.51
CA ALA A 41 -1.35 -11.25 9.72
C ALA A 41 -0.11 -11.75 10.48
N PHE A 42 0.53 -10.88 11.26
CA PHE A 42 1.47 -11.34 12.29
C PHE A 42 0.76 -12.29 13.27
N LYS A 43 1.35 -13.44 13.54
CA LYS A 43 0.85 -14.43 14.50
C LYS A 43 1.16 -14.04 15.94
N ASP A 44 2.35 -13.47 16.16
CA ASP A 44 2.81 -13.08 17.49
C ASP A 44 3.84 -11.92 17.46
N LYS A 45 4.26 -11.50 18.66
CA LYS A 45 5.25 -10.41 18.83
C LYS A 45 6.65 -10.79 18.34
N THR A 46 6.99 -12.08 18.34
CA THR A 46 8.30 -12.59 17.90
C THR A 46 8.40 -12.49 16.39
N GLU A 47 7.38 -12.94 15.67
CA GLU A 47 7.29 -12.83 14.21
C GLU A 47 7.31 -11.37 13.76
N ARG A 48 6.65 -10.47 14.51
CA ARG A 48 6.72 -9.04 14.26
C ARG A 48 8.13 -8.48 14.45
N ALA A 49 8.87 -8.95 15.46
CA ALA A 49 10.22 -8.49 15.74
C ALA A 49 11.24 -9.00 14.70
N SER A 50 11.03 -10.21 14.16
CA SER A 50 11.87 -10.83 13.12
C SER A 50 11.23 -10.75 11.73
N CYS A 51 10.42 -9.72 11.46
CA CYS A 51 9.62 -9.62 10.25
C CYS A 51 10.51 -9.64 8.98
N VAL A 52 10.33 -10.66 8.15
CA VAL A 52 10.88 -10.73 6.79
C VAL A 52 9.75 -10.45 5.81
N LEU A 53 10.02 -9.60 4.82
CA LEU A 53 9.07 -9.18 3.79
C LEU A 53 9.37 -9.93 2.49
N LEU A 54 8.49 -10.86 2.11
CA LEU A 54 8.72 -11.84 1.03
C LEU A 54 8.04 -11.44 -0.28
N GLU A 55 7.01 -10.61 -0.21
CA GLU A 55 6.32 -10.09 -1.40
C GLU A 55 6.98 -8.80 -1.93
N SER A 56 7.96 -8.27 -1.20
CA SER A 56 8.73 -7.09 -1.56
C SER A 56 10.14 -7.39 -2.07
N GLU A 57 10.39 -8.63 -2.49
CA GLU A 57 11.70 -9.02 -3.05
C GLU A 57 11.96 -8.33 -4.40
N PRO A 58 13.18 -7.82 -4.65
CA PRO A 58 13.50 -7.09 -5.88
C PRO A 58 13.18 -7.86 -7.17
N SER A 59 13.40 -9.17 -7.19
CA SER A 59 13.13 -10.05 -8.34
C SER A 59 11.67 -10.04 -8.80
N LYS A 60 10.72 -9.84 -7.88
CA LYS A 60 9.28 -9.73 -8.21
C LYS A 60 8.90 -8.36 -8.78
N LEU A 61 9.78 -7.36 -8.58
CA LEU A 61 9.55 -5.96 -8.90
C LEU A 61 10.25 -5.48 -10.17
N GLU A 62 11.13 -6.28 -10.77
CA GLU A 62 11.86 -5.95 -12.01
C GLU A 62 10.92 -5.45 -13.12
N GLN A 63 9.76 -6.10 -13.27
CA GLN A 63 8.74 -5.72 -14.26
C GLN A 63 8.15 -4.31 -14.08
N PHE A 64 8.31 -3.68 -12.90
CA PHE A 64 7.79 -2.35 -12.59
C PHE A 64 8.89 -1.29 -12.49
N GLU A 65 10.15 -1.62 -12.76
CA GLU A 65 11.30 -0.72 -12.53
C GLU A 65 11.20 0.63 -13.23
N GLY A 66 10.52 0.70 -14.39
CA GLY A 66 10.26 1.96 -15.09
C GLY A 66 9.53 3.01 -14.23
N LEU A 67 8.74 2.59 -13.24
CA LEU A 67 8.07 3.51 -12.32
C LEU A 67 9.04 4.22 -11.35
N ASN A 68 10.28 3.74 -11.22
CA ASN A 68 11.28 4.35 -10.34
C ASN A 68 11.79 5.71 -10.85
N GLU A 69 11.46 6.09 -12.07
CA GLU A 69 11.77 7.40 -12.67
C GLU A 69 10.79 8.51 -12.25
N TYR A 70 9.62 8.13 -11.70
CA TYR A 70 8.54 9.06 -11.35
C TYR A 70 8.26 9.06 -9.86
N GLY A 71 7.80 10.19 -9.31
CA GLY A 71 7.48 10.32 -7.88
C GLY A 71 8.72 10.37 -6.97
N GLU A 72 8.46 10.31 -5.67
CA GLU A 72 9.48 10.42 -4.62
C GLU A 72 10.05 9.03 -4.26
N TYR A 73 9.18 8.02 -4.15
CA TYR A 73 9.56 6.72 -3.63
C TYR A 73 9.86 5.70 -4.73
N LYS A 74 10.90 4.90 -4.50
CA LYS A 74 11.16 3.69 -5.30
C LYS A 74 10.07 2.65 -5.04
N ILE A 75 9.73 1.88 -6.08
CA ILE A 75 8.70 0.82 -6.00
C ILE A 75 9.00 -0.19 -4.89
N GLU A 76 10.28 -0.48 -4.64
CA GLU A 76 10.71 -1.40 -3.59
C GLU A 76 10.32 -0.88 -2.21
N PHE A 77 10.51 0.41 -1.96
CA PHE A 77 10.12 1.03 -0.70
C PHE A 77 8.60 1.04 -0.53
N ILE A 78 7.85 1.39 -1.58
CA ILE A 78 6.39 1.37 -1.56
C ILE A 78 5.90 -0.04 -1.26
N CYS A 79 6.45 -1.05 -1.93
CA CYS A 79 6.09 -2.46 -1.76
C CYS A 79 6.32 -2.91 -0.30
N LYS A 80 7.52 -2.67 0.25
CA LYS A 80 7.86 -2.99 1.64
C LYS A 80 6.92 -2.31 2.64
N LEU A 81 6.64 -1.03 2.42
CA LEU A 81 5.74 -0.26 3.27
C LEU A 81 4.33 -0.85 3.22
N ILE A 82 3.81 -1.16 2.03
CA ILE A 82 2.48 -1.73 1.86
C ILE A 82 2.39 -3.12 2.50
N GLU A 83 3.36 -4.00 2.26
CA GLU A 83 3.38 -5.34 2.88
C GLU A 83 3.28 -5.25 4.41
N LEU A 84 4.08 -4.36 5.03
CA LEU A 84 3.99 -4.11 6.47
C LEU A 84 2.61 -3.60 6.90
N MET A 85 2.04 -2.65 6.15
CA MET A 85 0.73 -2.09 6.45
C MET A 85 -0.38 -3.14 6.35
N ILE A 86 -0.34 -4.03 5.36
CA ILE A 86 -1.28 -5.15 5.20
C ILE A 86 -1.22 -6.08 6.42
N ARG A 87 0.00 -6.50 6.81
CA ARG A 87 0.19 -7.38 7.98
C ARG A 87 -0.33 -6.74 9.26
N MET A 88 -0.12 -5.44 9.44
CA MET A 88 -0.63 -4.69 10.59
C MET A 88 -2.16 -4.52 10.55
N GLU A 89 -2.72 -4.25 9.37
CA GLU A 89 -4.15 -4.05 9.16
C GLU A 89 -4.94 -5.34 9.46
N LYS A 90 -4.44 -6.49 9.02
CA LYS A 90 -5.02 -7.81 9.33
C LYS A 90 -4.91 -8.24 10.80
N ASN A 91 -4.10 -7.55 11.60
CA ASN A 91 -4.03 -7.77 13.05
C ASN A 91 -5.13 -7.05 13.85
N THR A 92 -6.06 -6.38 13.16
CA THR A 92 -7.22 -5.76 13.82
C THR A 92 -8.27 -6.81 14.20
N PRO A 93 -9.05 -6.57 15.28
CA PRO A 93 -10.04 -7.55 15.73
C PRO A 93 -11.08 -7.87 14.64
N PRO A 94 -11.56 -9.14 14.53
CA PRO A 94 -12.51 -9.55 13.50
C PRO A 94 -13.82 -8.75 13.49
N GLU A 95 -14.24 -8.25 14.66
CA GLU A 95 -15.41 -7.40 14.86
C GLU A 95 -15.25 -5.97 14.31
N LYS A 96 -14.02 -5.50 14.09
CA LYS A 96 -13.69 -4.18 13.51
C LYS A 96 -12.49 -4.30 12.57
N PRO A 97 -12.63 -5.02 11.44
CA PRO A 97 -11.51 -5.22 10.53
C PRO A 97 -11.17 -3.90 9.85
N ALA A 98 -9.94 -3.44 10.02
CA ALA A 98 -9.43 -2.37 9.19
C ALA A 98 -9.26 -2.92 7.76
N LYS A 99 -9.83 -2.22 6.78
CA LYS A 99 -9.72 -2.53 5.34
C LYS A 99 -9.23 -1.31 4.55
N VAL A 100 -8.52 -0.40 5.22
CA VAL A 100 -8.16 0.91 4.70
C VAL A 100 -7.27 0.77 3.47
N PHE A 101 -6.25 -0.08 3.51
CA PHE A 101 -5.41 -0.34 2.34
C PHE A 101 -6.24 -0.87 1.17
N LYS A 102 -7.03 -1.95 1.41
CA LYS A 102 -7.83 -2.61 0.37
C LYS A 102 -8.80 -1.63 -0.29
N GLU A 103 -9.50 -0.82 0.51
CA GLU A 103 -10.44 0.17 0.01
C GLU A 103 -9.78 1.30 -0.78
N LEU A 104 -8.59 1.74 -0.37
CA LEU A 104 -7.84 2.80 -1.07
C LEU A 104 -7.27 2.29 -2.40
N ILE A 105 -6.64 1.11 -2.41
CA ILE A 105 -6.05 0.56 -3.64
C ILE A 105 -7.15 0.21 -4.67
N ASP A 106 -8.28 -0.36 -4.22
CA ASP A 106 -9.43 -0.63 -5.08
C ASP A 106 -10.02 0.68 -5.67
N ALA A 107 -10.01 1.78 -4.89
CA ALA A 107 -10.47 3.08 -5.37
C ALA A 107 -9.52 3.71 -6.40
N LEU A 108 -8.20 3.57 -6.20
CA LEU A 108 -7.17 4.03 -7.14
C LEU A 108 -7.24 3.29 -8.48
N ILE A 109 -7.43 1.97 -8.45
CA ILE A 109 -7.56 1.14 -9.64
C ILE A 109 -8.83 1.48 -10.43
N LYS A 110 -9.96 1.69 -9.73
CA LYS A 110 -11.26 2.00 -10.36
C LYS A 110 -11.40 3.44 -10.85
N GLU A 111 -10.34 4.23 -10.80
CA GLU A 111 -10.29 5.63 -11.29
C GLU A 111 -11.38 6.52 -10.69
N ARG A 112 -11.66 6.37 -9.39
CA ARG A 112 -12.47 7.39 -8.72
C ARG A 112 -11.69 8.71 -8.71
N ASP A 113 -12.41 9.81 -8.91
CA ASP A 113 -11.92 11.18 -8.81
C ASP A 113 -10.82 11.30 -7.73
N ILE A 114 -9.65 11.82 -8.11
CA ILE A 114 -8.45 11.96 -7.28
C ILE A 114 -8.81 12.64 -5.95
N PHE A 115 -9.72 13.61 -5.96
CA PHE A 115 -10.16 14.31 -4.74
C PHE A 115 -10.93 13.38 -3.79
N THR A 116 -11.70 12.43 -4.32
CA THR A 116 -12.39 11.41 -3.51
C THR A 116 -11.40 10.44 -2.88
N VAL A 117 -10.35 10.03 -3.60
CA VAL A 117 -9.32 9.12 -3.08
C VAL A 117 -8.45 9.79 -2.02
N VAL A 118 -7.99 11.02 -2.28
CA VAL A 118 -7.22 11.82 -1.32
C VAL A 118 -8.05 12.14 -0.07
N GLY A 119 -9.35 12.41 -0.24
CA GLY A 119 -10.28 12.58 0.88
C GLY A 119 -10.34 11.35 1.78
N LYS A 120 -10.46 10.14 1.21
CA LYS A 120 -10.44 8.89 1.99
C LYS A 120 -9.11 8.66 2.71
N ALA A 121 -7.98 8.92 2.04
CA ALA A 121 -6.64 8.72 2.61
C ALA A 121 -6.33 9.68 3.77
N THR A 122 -7.00 10.83 3.83
CA THR A 122 -6.84 11.83 4.89
C THR A 122 -7.86 11.68 6.03
N GLN A 123 -9.04 11.12 5.77
CA GLN A 123 -10.13 10.97 6.74
C GLN A 123 -10.10 9.68 7.57
N VAL A 124 -8.93 9.09 7.87
CA VAL A 124 -8.86 7.98 8.84
C VAL A 124 -9.34 8.48 10.21
N LYS A 125 -10.64 8.35 10.47
CA LYS A 125 -11.28 8.68 11.72
C LYS A 125 -10.86 7.63 12.73
N TYR A 126 -9.99 8.01 13.65
CA TYR A 126 -9.90 7.34 14.94
C TYR A 126 -11.25 7.53 15.62
N ASN A 127 -12.13 6.54 15.49
CA ASN A 127 -13.28 6.46 16.39
C ASN A 127 -12.71 6.24 17.79
N LYS A 128 -12.87 7.27 18.63
CA LYS A 128 -12.66 7.21 20.08
C LYS A 128 -13.43 6.04 20.69
#